data_AF-A0A672Q0L9-F1
#
_entry.id   AF-A0A672Q0L9-F1
#
_cell.length_a   1.000
_cell.length_b   1.000
_cell.length_c   1.000
_cell.angle_alpha   90.00
_cell.angle_beta   90.00
_cell.angle_gamma   90.00
#
_symmetry.space_group_name_H-M   'P 1'
#
loop_
_entity.id
_entity.type
_entity.pdbx_description
1 polymer ?
#
loop_
_entity_poly.entity_id
_entity_poly.type
_entity_poly.pdbx_seq_one_letter_code
_entity_poly.pdbx_strand_id
1 'polypeptide(L)'
;SCNMDRHHYETFEKFGNDTFLIHFDNGRAFGRHSNDEPSILAPLVQCCRVRRSTLLRLHLLSLQSYRMSDVMRASLSQDPLAVVAPLLTEQHLSALDRRLETVIKTIHDCLQQHQHHSDVIHDDIVANQQSGLSSVTS
;
A
#
# COMPACT_ATOMS: atom_id res chain seq x y z
N SER A 1 0.97 -6.01 16.88
CA SER A 1 2.12 -5.51 16.14
C SER A 1 1.68 -5.27 14.72
N CYS A 2 2.02 -4.12 14.13
CA CYS A 2 2.13 -4.02 12.68
C CYS A 2 3.39 -4.79 12.23
N ASN A 3 3.52 -5.09 10.94
CA ASN A 3 4.73 -5.74 10.45
C ASN A 3 5.91 -4.74 10.47
N MET A 4 6.69 -4.76 11.56
CA MET A 4 7.89 -3.97 11.76
C MET A 4 9.17 -4.70 11.30
N ASP A 5 9.04 -5.92 10.79
CA ASP A 5 10.18 -6.80 10.48
C ASP A 5 10.69 -6.66 9.04
N ARG A 6 10.34 -5.56 8.37
CA ARG A 6 10.82 -5.26 7.01
C ARG A 6 12.26 -4.76 7.04
N HIS A 7 13.18 -5.66 7.34
CA HIS A 7 14.62 -5.44 7.39
C HIS A 7 15.37 -6.00 6.17
N HIS A 8 14.71 -6.83 5.36
CA HIS A 8 15.20 -7.37 4.10
C HIS A 8 14.14 -7.19 3.00
N TYR A 9 14.57 -6.96 1.77
CA TYR A 9 13.71 -6.94 0.60
C TYR A 9 14.25 -7.90 -0.45
N GLU A 10 13.36 -8.68 -1.05
CA GLU A 10 13.71 -9.59 -2.15
C GLU A 10 13.23 -9.02 -3.48
N THR A 11 13.99 -9.32 -4.52
CA THR A 11 13.68 -8.95 -5.90
C THR A 11 13.93 -10.14 -6.82
N PHE A 12 13.34 -10.14 -8.01
CA PHE A 12 13.67 -11.16 -9.00
C PHE A 12 14.97 -10.79 -9.71
N GLU A 13 16.06 -11.50 -9.38
CA GLU A 13 17.41 -11.24 -9.93
C GLU A 13 17.43 -11.17 -11.46
N LYS A 14 16.56 -11.93 -12.13
CA LYS A 14 16.42 -11.98 -13.60
C LYS A 14 16.18 -10.62 -14.25
N PHE A 15 15.64 -9.63 -13.52
CA PHE A 15 15.28 -8.32 -14.05
C PHE A 15 16.18 -7.17 -13.54
N GLY A 16 17.25 -7.48 -12.81
CA GLY A 16 18.19 -6.46 -12.31
C GLY A 16 17.50 -5.35 -11.50
N ASN A 17 17.72 -4.09 -11.86
CA ASN A 17 17.14 -2.93 -11.16
C ASN A 17 15.69 -2.60 -11.57
N ASP A 18 15.19 -3.15 -12.69
CA ASP A 18 13.83 -2.94 -13.19
C ASP A 18 12.90 -4.06 -12.72
N THR A 19 12.86 -4.22 -11.40
CA THR A 19 12.11 -5.28 -10.70
C THR A 19 11.18 -4.65 -9.66
N PHE A 20 10.23 -5.44 -9.16
CA PHE A 20 9.40 -5.06 -8.02
C PHE A 20 9.87 -5.76 -6.75
N LEU A 21 9.55 -5.15 -5.60
CA LEU A 21 9.80 -5.74 -4.29
C LEU A 21 8.79 -6.86 -4.03
N ILE A 22 9.29 -8.01 -3.61
CA ILE A 22 8.42 -9.12 -3.22
C ILE A 22 7.97 -8.91 -1.77
N HIS A 23 6.66 -8.94 -1.54
CA HIS A 23 6.06 -8.73 -0.22
C HIS A 23 5.90 -10.05 0.57
N PHE A 24 7.00 -10.61 1.08
CA PHE A 24 6.97 -11.79 1.97
C PHE A 24 7.13 -11.44 3.46
N ASP A 25 7.01 -12.47 4.32
CA ASP A 25 7.10 -12.40 5.79
C ASP A 25 6.09 -11.45 6.46
N ASN A 26 4.80 -11.77 6.31
CA ASN A 26 3.71 -11.00 6.91
C ASN A 26 3.13 -11.67 8.18
N GLY A 27 3.74 -12.75 8.68
CA GLY A 27 3.21 -13.54 9.80
C GLY A 27 3.13 -12.79 11.13
N ARG A 28 3.89 -11.69 11.27
CA ARG A 28 3.87 -10.80 12.46
C ARG A 28 2.93 -9.60 12.31
N ALA A 29 2.19 -9.51 11.20
CA ALA A 29 1.19 -8.47 10.99
C ALA A 29 -0.04 -8.69 11.89
N PHE A 30 -0.90 -7.67 12.00
CA PHE A 30 -2.22 -7.74 12.67
C PHE A 30 -2.22 -8.21 14.13
N GLY A 31 -1.15 -8.00 14.90
CA GLY A 31 -1.15 -8.36 16.34
C GLY A 31 -1.77 -7.31 17.27
N ARG A 32 -2.11 -6.11 16.79
CA ARG A 32 -2.72 -5.01 17.58
C ARG A 32 -3.59 -4.15 16.66
N HIS A 33 -4.88 -4.02 16.96
CA HIS A 33 -5.83 -3.16 16.25
C HIS A 33 -6.00 -1.77 16.91
N SER A 34 -5.78 -1.68 18.22
CA SER A 34 -5.99 -0.47 19.03
C SER A 34 -4.77 0.45 19.09
N ASN A 35 -3.61 -0.01 18.63
CA ASN A 35 -2.39 0.77 18.59
C ASN A 35 -1.89 0.85 17.15
N ASP A 36 -1.70 2.07 16.67
CA ASP A 36 -1.07 2.34 15.39
C ASP A 36 0.39 2.70 15.63
N GLU A 37 1.28 2.24 14.75
CA GLU A 37 2.71 2.40 14.89
C GLU A 37 3.19 3.47 13.87
N PRO A 38 3.24 4.75 14.25
CA PRO A 38 3.53 5.83 13.31
C PRO A 38 4.95 5.78 12.76
N SER A 39 5.88 5.13 13.48
CA SER A 39 7.26 4.96 13.02
C SER A 39 7.38 4.20 11.69
N ILE A 40 6.38 3.39 11.32
CA ILE A 40 6.30 2.72 10.00
C ILE A 40 6.20 3.72 8.86
N LEU A 41 5.61 4.89 9.11
CA LEU A 41 5.48 5.95 8.12
C LEU A 41 6.73 6.82 8.00
N ALA A 42 7.78 6.59 8.81
CA ALA A 42 8.99 7.38 8.76
C ALA A 42 9.59 7.50 7.34
N PRO A 43 9.66 6.44 6.50
CA PRO A 43 10.13 6.58 5.12
C PRO A 43 9.25 7.51 4.27
N LEU A 44 7.93 7.48 4.47
CA LEU A 44 7.01 8.37 3.75
C LEU A 44 7.18 9.83 4.18
N VAL A 45 7.34 10.08 5.47
CA VAL A 45 7.59 11.42 6.03
C VAL A 45 8.95 11.96 5.59
N GLN A 46 9.99 11.12 5.58
CA GLN A 46 11.35 11.55 5.25
C GLN A 46 11.58 11.76 3.77
N CYS A 47 11.05 10.86 2.92
CA CYS A 47 11.26 10.95 1.48
C CYS A 47 10.19 11.80 0.78
N CYS A 48 9.01 11.95 1.38
CA CYS A 48 7.84 12.60 0.79
C CYS A 48 7.61 12.22 -0.68
N ARG A 49 7.68 10.93 -1.01
CA ARG A 49 7.53 10.45 -2.40
C ARG A 49 6.60 9.26 -2.51
N VAL A 50 5.64 9.33 -3.41
CA VAL A 50 4.62 8.31 -3.66
C VAL A 50 4.34 8.14 -5.14
N ARG A 51 4.03 6.91 -5.58
CA ARG A 51 3.60 6.64 -6.96
C ARG A 51 2.16 7.13 -7.20
N ARG A 52 1.90 7.71 -8.37
CA ARG A 52 0.57 8.19 -8.77
C ARG A 52 -0.46 7.07 -8.76
N SER A 53 -0.10 5.88 -9.26
CA SER A 53 -0.97 4.70 -9.23
C SER A 53 -1.39 4.29 -7.81
N THR A 54 -0.44 4.32 -6.86
CA THR A 54 -0.70 4.03 -5.44
C THR A 54 -1.61 5.09 -4.83
N LEU A 55 -1.32 6.37 -5.02
CA LEU A 55 -2.12 7.47 -4.46
C LEU A 55 -3.59 7.40 -4.92
N LEU A 56 -3.82 7.13 -6.21
CA LEU A 56 -5.18 6.99 -6.75
C LEU A 56 -5.94 5.82 -6.12
N ARG A 57 -5.28 4.68 -5.89
CA ARG A 57 -5.90 3.53 -5.22
C ARG A 57 -6.18 3.80 -3.75
N LEU A 58 -5.27 4.47 -3.04
CA LEU A 58 -5.49 4.86 -1.63
C LEU A 58 -6.71 5.79 -1.51
N HIS A 59 -6.83 6.77 -2.41
CA HIS A 59 -8.02 7.62 -2.46
C HIS A 59 -9.29 6.83 -2.78
N LEU A 60 -9.28 5.95 -3.78
CA LEU A 60 -10.42 5.08 -4.09
C LEU A 60 -10.86 4.29 -2.85
N LEU A 61 -9.92 3.67 -2.14
CA LEU A 61 -10.18 2.84 -0.95
C LEU A 61 -10.62 3.63 0.28
N SER A 62 -10.50 4.97 0.25
CA SER A 62 -11.04 5.86 1.28
C SER A 62 -12.50 6.27 1.04
N LEU A 63 -13.03 6.02 -0.17
CA LEU A 63 -14.42 6.33 -0.48
C LEU A 63 -15.37 5.33 0.18
N GLN A 64 -16.52 5.82 0.66
CA GLN A 64 -17.51 4.98 1.34
C GLN A 64 -18.01 3.79 0.49
N SER A 65 -18.03 3.92 -0.84
CA SER A 65 -18.43 2.85 -1.77
C SER A 65 -17.36 1.77 -1.98
N TYR A 66 -16.10 2.04 -1.62
CA TYR A 66 -14.95 1.14 -1.83
C TYR A 66 -14.08 1.04 -0.58
N ARG A 67 -14.67 1.28 0.59
CA ARG A 67 -13.97 1.37 1.87
C ARG A 67 -13.05 0.17 2.07
N MET A 68 -11.81 0.41 2.45
CA MET A 68 -10.76 -0.60 2.55
C MET A 68 -11.18 -1.83 3.38
N SER A 69 -11.82 -1.62 4.54
CA SER A 69 -12.33 -2.72 5.36
C SER A 69 -13.37 -3.59 4.67
N ASP A 70 -14.27 -3.00 3.87
CA ASP A 70 -15.32 -3.72 3.14
C ASP A 70 -14.74 -4.53 1.99
N VAL A 71 -13.81 -3.93 1.23
CA VAL A 71 -13.06 -4.63 0.17
C VAL A 71 -12.26 -5.80 0.77
N MET A 72 -11.58 -5.58 1.90
CA MET A 72 -10.81 -6.63 2.55
C MET A 72 -11.72 -7.74 3.09
N ARG A 73 -12.85 -7.40 3.70
CA ARG A 73 -13.83 -8.39 4.18
C ARG A 73 -14.35 -9.26 3.04
N ALA A 74 -14.71 -8.66 1.91
CA ALA A 74 -15.18 -9.38 0.73
C ALA A 74 -14.11 -10.28 0.11
N SER A 75 -12.83 -9.86 0.15
CA SER A 75 -11.73 -10.70 -0.33
C SER A 75 -11.44 -11.86 0.62
N LEU A 76 -11.43 -11.64 1.94
CA LEU A 76 -11.14 -12.69 2.93
C LEU A 76 -12.25 -13.73 3.01
N SER A 77 -13.50 -13.37 2.67
CA SER A 77 -14.61 -14.34 2.69
C SER A 77 -14.51 -15.41 1.61
N GLN A 78 -13.63 -15.24 0.61
CA GLN A 78 -13.34 -16.25 -0.41
C GLN A 78 -12.35 -17.30 0.07
N ASP A 79 -11.69 -17.10 1.22
CA ASP A 79 -10.79 -18.09 1.80
C ASP A 79 -11.59 -19.23 2.44
N PRO A 80 -11.28 -20.51 2.17
CA PRO A 80 -11.98 -21.65 2.78
C PRO A 80 -11.98 -21.64 4.32
N LEU A 81 -10.96 -21.05 4.96
CA LEU A 81 -10.89 -20.93 6.41
C LEU A 81 -11.96 -19.99 6.98
N ALA A 82 -12.52 -19.09 6.17
CA ALA A 82 -13.58 -18.18 6.58
C ALA A 82 -14.85 -18.91 7.06
N VAL A 83 -15.04 -20.17 6.64
CA VAL A 83 -16.14 -21.04 7.10
C VAL A 83 -15.99 -21.40 8.60
N VAL A 84 -14.77 -21.46 9.10
CA VAL A 84 -14.46 -21.85 10.50
C VAL A 84 -14.41 -20.61 11.39
N ALA A 85 -13.73 -19.56 10.95
CA ALA A 85 -13.64 -18.30 11.68
C ALA A 85 -13.22 -17.16 10.73
N PRO A 86 -13.59 -15.90 11.04
CA PRO A 86 -13.07 -14.74 10.31
C PRO A 86 -11.54 -14.68 10.37
N LEU A 87 -10.89 -14.53 9.22
CA LEU A 87 -9.43 -14.42 9.13
C LEU A 87 -8.89 -13.15 9.82
N LEU A 88 -9.68 -12.08 9.84
CA LEU A 88 -9.43 -10.87 10.60
C LEU A 88 -10.67 -10.47 11.40
N THR A 89 -10.45 -9.94 12.59
CA THR A 89 -11.54 -9.40 13.42
C THR A 89 -12.02 -8.05 12.87
N GLU A 90 -13.27 -7.70 13.17
CA GLU A 90 -13.84 -6.39 12.80
C GLU A 90 -13.04 -5.20 13.34
N GLN A 91 -12.40 -5.37 14.49
CA GLN A 91 -11.51 -4.35 15.05
C GLN A 91 -10.27 -4.14 14.19
N HIS A 92 -9.68 -5.20 13.63
CA HIS A 92 -8.55 -5.08 12.70
C HIS A 92 -8.97 -4.49 11.36
N LEU A 93 -10.15 -4.85 10.85
CA LEU A 93 -10.71 -4.25 9.64
C LEU A 93 -10.92 -2.74 9.82
N SER A 94 -11.54 -2.31 10.92
CA SER A 94 -11.69 -0.88 11.25
C SER A 94 -10.34 -0.17 11.42
N ALA A 95 -9.33 -0.86 11.97
CA ALA A 95 -7.97 -0.30 12.07
C ALA A 95 -7.33 -0.06 10.70
N LEU A 96 -7.66 -0.84 9.66
CA LEU A 96 -7.16 -0.60 8.30
C LEU A 96 -7.63 0.75 7.77
N ASP A 97 -8.90 1.10 7.96
CA ASP A 97 -9.46 2.36 7.49
C ASP A 97 -8.81 3.56 8.20
N ARG A 98 -8.68 3.50 9.53
CA ARG A 98 -8.03 4.56 10.32
C ARG A 98 -6.56 4.74 9.92
N ARG A 99 -5.85 3.65 9.67
CA ARG A 99 -4.45 3.68 9.19
C ARG A 99 -4.35 4.23 7.77
N LEU A 100 -5.28 3.88 6.89
CA LEU A 100 -5.36 4.45 5.54
C LEU A 100 -5.55 5.96 5.58
N GLU A 101 -6.47 6.46 6.43
CA GLU A 101 -6.67 7.90 6.63
C GLU A 101 -5.38 8.58 7.11
N THR A 102 -4.66 7.96 8.03
CA THR A 102 -3.36 8.46 8.51
C THR A 102 -2.33 8.55 7.36
N VAL A 103 -2.24 7.53 6.50
CA VAL A 103 -1.35 7.53 5.33
C VAL A 103 -1.72 8.65 4.35
N ILE A 104 -3.01 8.80 4.02
CA ILE A 104 -3.48 9.85 3.11
C ILE A 104 -3.17 11.23 3.69
N LYS A 105 -3.38 11.42 4.99
CA LYS A 105 -3.03 12.67 5.69
C LYS A 105 -1.53 12.95 5.60
N THR A 106 -0.66 11.97 5.84
CA THR A 106 0.79 12.15 5.70
C THR A 106 1.18 12.57 4.28
N ILE A 107 0.55 11.99 3.24
CA ILE A 107 0.79 12.41 1.84
C ILE A 107 0.32 13.86 1.62
N HIS A 108 -0.82 14.23 2.17
CA HIS A 108 -1.33 15.60 2.10
C HIS A 108 -0.38 16.60 2.77
N ASP A 109 0.13 16.26 3.96
CA ASP A 109 1.11 17.09 4.67
C ASP A 109 2.40 17.27 3.84
N CYS A 110 2.88 16.22 3.17
CA CYS A 110 3.99 16.33 2.21
C CYS A 110 3.66 17.28 1.04
N LEU A 111 2.47 17.17 0.45
CA LEU A 111 2.06 18.06 -0.66
C LEU A 111 2.01 19.53 -0.24
N GLN A 112 1.66 19.83 1.00
CA GLN A 112 1.65 21.19 1.54
C GLN A 112 3.05 21.76 1.80
N GLN A 113 4.05 20.91 2.05
CA GLN A 113 5.42 21.31 2.34
C GLN A 113 6.26 21.57 1.09
N HIS A 114 5.83 21.10 -0.08
CA HIS A 114 6.57 21.18 -1.34
C HIS A 114 5.89 22.14 -2.33
N GLN A 115 6.70 22.85 -3.13
CA GLN A 115 6.19 23.83 -4.10
C GLN A 115 5.51 23.16 -5.30
N HIS A 116 6.01 22.01 -5.75
CA HIS A 116 5.48 21.30 -6.90
C HIS A 116 4.98 19.92 -6.51
N HIS A 117 3.76 19.56 -6.94
CA HIS A 117 3.21 18.23 -6.70
C HIS A 117 4.07 17.10 -7.30
N SER A 118 4.84 17.38 -8.36
CA SER A 118 5.77 16.44 -8.98
C SER A 118 6.93 16.04 -8.07
N ASP A 119 7.25 16.84 -7.05
CA ASP A 119 8.29 16.51 -6.07
C ASP A 119 7.82 15.38 -5.15
N VAL A 120 6.51 15.29 -4.93
CA VAL A 120 5.87 14.30 -4.07
C VAL A 120 5.28 13.13 -4.86
N ILE A 121 4.66 13.40 -6.01
CA ILE A 121 3.95 12.43 -6.82
C ILE A 121 4.80 12.04 -8.02
N HIS A 122 5.31 10.81 -8.00
CA HIS A 122 5.95 10.18 -9.15
C HIS A 122 4.87 9.63 -10.09
N ASP A 123 4.79 10.13 -11.32
CA ASP A 123 3.87 9.59 -12.34
C ASP A 123 4.44 8.29 -12.95
N ASP A 124 3.85 7.16 -12.55
CA ASP A 124 4.21 5.81 -13.01
C ASP A 124 3.18 5.21 -13.98
N ILE A 125 2.14 5.96 -14.38
CA ILE A 125 1.06 5.45 -15.24
C ILE A 125 1.40 5.67 -16.72
N VAL A 126 2.18 6.70 -17.06
CA VAL A 126 2.55 7.04 -18.44
C VAL A 126 3.60 6.05 -19.00
N ALA A 127 4.42 5.42 -18.15
CA ALA A 127 5.49 4.51 -18.57
C ALA A 127 5.01 3.16 -19.16
N ASN A 128 3.76 2.76 -18.91
CA ASN A 128 3.22 1.49 -19.40
C ASN A 128 2.74 1.50 -20.86
N GLN A 129 2.88 2.63 -21.57
CA GLN A 129 2.58 2.69 -23.02
C GLN A 129 3.81 2.53 -23.92
N GLN A 130 5.03 2.59 -23.39
CA GLN A 130 6.27 2.48 -24.19
C GLN A 130 6.97 1.11 -24.09
N SER A 131 6.66 0.29 -23.08
CA SER A 131 7.18 -1.08 -22.98
C SER A 131 6.42 -2.11 -23.84
N GLY A 132 5.21 -1.76 -24.31
CA GLY A 132 4.38 -2.64 -25.15
C GLY A 132 4.55 -2.46 -26.65
N LEU A 133 5.24 -1.41 -27.11
CA LEU A 133 5.41 -1.13 -28.55
C LEU A 133 6.77 -1.60 -29.10
N SER A 134 7.75 -1.88 -28.23
CA SER A 134 9.08 -2.37 -28.62
C SER A 134 9.14 -3.89 -28.82
N SER A 135 8.07 -4.63 -28.49
CA SER A 135 8.01 -6.10 -28.58
C SER A 135 7.27 -6.63 -29.82
N VAL A 136 6.84 -5.77 -30.75
CA VAL A 136 6.13 -6.17 -32.00
C VAL A 136 6.98 -5.98 -33.26
N THR A 137 8.25 -5.56 -33.13
CA THR A 137 9.19 -5.52 -34.26
C THR A 137 10.48 -6.25 -33.93
N SER A 138 10.45 -7.58 -33.99
CA SER A 138 11.58 -8.47 -34.30
C SER A 138 11.03 -9.80 -34.80
#